data_AF-A0A8K0CVH1-F1
#
_entry.id   AF-A0A8K0CVH1-F1
#
_cell.length_a   1.000
_cell.length_b   1.000
_cell.length_c   1.000
_cell.angle_alpha   90.00
_cell.angle_beta   90.00
_cell.angle_gamma   90.00
#
_symmetry.space_group_name_H-M   'P 1'
#
loop_
_entity.id
_entity.type
_entity.pdbx_description
1 polymer ?
#
loop_
_entity_poly.entity_id
_entity_poly.type
_entity_poly.pdbx_seq_one_letter_code
_entity_poly.pdbx_strand_id
1 'polypeptide(L)'
;MGMARKGFPVHRQNLILPVKKVIEATERKTRYLLNGTPGHFRFEGFLRRHPKIKQKYAESLCDENGVILISLLPNTTHIMQPADVSMFRPLKARWASEVKNWKFENFPKDVTRSTLGTILKFVFDKYASDKTIRNNFRKSGLKNFAETIQKNTKSNCIEQETPKRLLDQLENKIEKRDLEEFLKAHLSEEDWFGDISYLMSGQQLKRTLKVFKSR
;
A
#
# COMPACT_ATOMS: atom_id res chain seq x y z
N MET A 1 7.70 -6.89 -27.36
CA MET A 1 7.72 -5.72 -26.45
C MET A 1 8.10 -6.18 -25.05
N GLY A 2 9.25 -5.76 -24.51
CA GLY A 2 9.75 -6.21 -23.20
C GLY A 2 8.98 -5.62 -22.01
N MET A 3 8.92 -6.36 -20.89
CA MET A 3 8.18 -6.02 -19.67
C MET A 3 8.49 -4.60 -19.14
N ALA A 4 9.73 -4.14 -19.30
CA ALA A 4 10.17 -2.82 -18.88
C ALA A 4 9.43 -1.66 -19.58
N ARG A 5 9.02 -1.83 -20.84
CA ARG A 5 8.25 -0.80 -21.58
C ARG A 5 6.78 -0.77 -21.21
N LYS A 6 6.28 -1.83 -20.58
CA LYS A 6 4.88 -1.98 -20.17
C LYS A 6 4.62 -1.54 -18.73
N GLY A 7 5.60 -0.92 -18.08
CA GLY A 7 5.49 -0.45 -16.70
C GLY A 7 5.57 -1.55 -15.64
N PHE A 8 5.82 -2.82 -15.98
CA PHE A 8 5.90 -3.87 -14.96
C PHE A 8 7.19 -3.77 -14.14
N PRO A 9 7.14 -4.06 -12.83
CA PRO A 9 8.33 -4.13 -11.97
C PRO A 9 9.40 -5.06 -12.55
N VAL A 10 10.62 -4.55 -12.72
CA VAL A 10 11.76 -5.35 -13.19
C VAL A 10 12.58 -5.74 -11.96
N HIS A 11 12.45 -6.98 -11.51
CA HIS A 11 13.24 -7.52 -10.40
C HIS A 11 14.66 -7.89 -10.82
N ARG A 12 15.58 -7.95 -9.84
CA ARG A 12 16.97 -8.40 -10.02
C ARG A 12 17.11 -9.69 -10.83
N GLN A 13 16.24 -10.68 -10.60
CA GLN A 13 16.26 -11.96 -11.34
C GLN A 13 16.00 -11.77 -12.83
N ASN A 14 15.11 -10.85 -13.21
CA ASN A 14 14.79 -10.56 -14.61
C ASN A 14 15.99 -9.98 -15.38
N LEU A 15 16.95 -9.39 -14.66
CA LEU A 15 18.18 -8.85 -15.23
C LEU A 15 19.34 -9.86 -15.20
N ILE A 16 19.36 -10.77 -14.22
CA ILE A 16 20.42 -11.76 -14.06
C ILE A 16 20.22 -13.00 -14.93
N LEU A 17 18.99 -13.48 -15.05
CA LEU A 17 18.68 -14.69 -15.83
C LEU A 17 19.07 -14.56 -17.31
N PRO A 18 18.87 -13.40 -17.99
CA PRO A 18 19.37 -13.20 -19.35
C PRO A 18 20.89 -13.28 -19.44
N VAL A 19 21.62 -12.71 -18.48
CA VAL A 19 23.09 -12.76 -18.43
C VAL A 19 23.54 -14.22 -18.32
N LYS A 20 22.92 -14.99 -17.42
CA LYS A 20 23.20 -16.43 -17.27
C LYS A 20 22.96 -17.19 -18.58
N LYS A 21 21.83 -16.98 -19.24
CA LYS A 21 21.51 -17.60 -20.53
C LYS A 21 22.54 -17.29 -21.61
N VAL A 22 23.01 -16.04 -21.69
CA VAL A 22 24.05 -15.64 -22.66
C VAL A 22 25.37 -16.34 -22.37
N ILE A 23 25.75 -16.49 -21.10
CA ILE A 23 27.00 -17.17 -20.72
C ILE A 23 26.93 -18.66 -21.01
N GLU A 24 25.80 -19.31 -20.72
CA GLU A 24 25.56 -20.71 -21.04
C GLU A 24 25.59 -20.94 -22.56
N ALA A 25 24.91 -20.08 -23.35
CA ALA A 25 24.87 -20.17 -24.80
C ALA A 25 26.20 -19.85 -25.49
N THR A 26 27.08 -19.08 -24.84
CA THR A 26 28.41 -18.75 -25.36
C THR A 26 29.51 -19.66 -24.83
N GLU A 27 29.16 -20.64 -23.98
CA GLU A 27 30.07 -21.58 -23.30
C GLU A 27 31.30 -20.91 -22.63
N ARG A 28 31.16 -19.64 -22.22
CA ARG A 28 32.26 -18.86 -21.66
C ARG A 28 32.52 -19.26 -20.21
N LYS A 29 33.71 -19.78 -19.92
CA LYS A 29 34.16 -19.99 -18.53
C LYS A 29 34.54 -18.64 -17.90
N THR A 30 33.64 -18.09 -17.10
CA THR A 30 33.90 -16.86 -16.34
C THR A 30 34.34 -17.19 -14.91
N ARG A 31 35.57 -16.82 -14.53
CA ARG A 31 36.10 -16.97 -13.16
C ARG A 31 35.29 -16.19 -12.11
N TYR A 32 34.59 -15.17 -12.56
CA TYR A 32 34.12 -14.08 -11.74
C TYR A 32 32.60 -14.03 -11.55
N LEU A 33 31.90 -15.02 -12.09
CA LEU A 33 30.46 -15.23 -11.91
C LEU A 33 30.26 -16.56 -11.22
N LEU A 34 29.52 -16.55 -10.11
CA LEU A 34 29.20 -17.76 -9.38
C LEU A 34 28.06 -18.46 -10.12
N ASN A 35 28.28 -19.70 -10.56
CA ASN A 35 27.28 -20.49 -11.30
C ASN A 35 26.71 -19.75 -12.53
N GLY A 36 27.56 -18.99 -13.24
CA GLY A 36 27.17 -18.19 -14.41
C GLY A 36 26.32 -16.96 -14.07
N THR A 37 26.15 -16.60 -12.79
CA THR A 37 25.37 -15.44 -12.36
C THR A 37 26.22 -14.33 -11.75
N PRO A 38 25.90 -13.05 -12.04
CA PRO A 38 26.54 -11.92 -11.35
C PRO A 38 26.18 -11.90 -9.86
N GLY A 39 27.22 -11.84 -9.02
CA GLY A 39 27.08 -11.56 -7.59
C GLY A 39 26.48 -10.16 -7.34
N HIS A 40 26.05 -9.91 -6.10
CA HIS A 40 25.37 -8.68 -5.69
C HIS A 40 26.15 -7.42 -6.08
N PHE A 41 27.42 -7.30 -5.69
CA PHE A 41 28.26 -6.13 -5.99
C PHE A 41 28.41 -5.84 -7.49
N ARG A 42 28.49 -6.89 -8.31
CA ARG A 42 28.62 -6.74 -9.78
C ARG A 42 27.33 -6.28 -10.42
N PHE A 43 26.20 -6.77 -9.90
CA PHE A 43 24.88 -6.32 -10.28
C PHE A 43 24.67 -4.84 -9.93
N GLU A 44 25.00 -4.43 -8.71
CA GLU A 44 24.96 -3.02 -8.29
C GLU A 44 25.87 -2.14 -9.13
N GLY A 45 27.11 -2.59 -9.36
CA GLY A 45 28.05 -1.88 -10.24
C GLY A 45 27.58 -1.78 -11.70
N PHE A 46 26.75 -2.71 -12.17
CA PHE A 46 26.09 -2.63 -13.48
C PHE A 46 24.98 -1.58 -13.48
N LEU A 47 24.09 -1.57 -12.49
CA LEU A 47 23.03 -0.57 -12.37
C LEU A 47 23.60 0.85 -12.26
N ARG A 48 24.69 1.04 -11.50
CA ARG A 48 25.37 2.33 -11.38
C ARG A 48 25.90 2.86 -12.72
N ARG A 49 26.35 1.98 -13.62
CA ARG A 49 26.83 2.35 -14.96
C ARG A 49 25.70 2.58 -15.96
N HIS A 50 24.50 2.06 -15.68
CA HIS A 50 23.35 2.15 -16.57
C HIS A 50 22.14 2.73 -15.83
N PRO A 51 22.14 4.05 -15.53
CA PRO A 51 21.09 4.69 -14.74
C PRO A 51 19.70 4.67 -15.39
N LYS A 52 19.62 4.41 -16.72
CA LYS A 52 18.37 4.17 -17.44
C LYS A 52 17.70 2.84 -17.06
N ILE A 53 18.48 1.87 -16.57
CA ILE A 53 18.01 0.57 -16.11
C ILE A 53 17.92 0.66 -14.59
N LYS A 54 16.71 0.60 -14.05
CA LYS A 54 16.47 0.60 -12.61
C LYS A 54 15.58 -0.57 -12.24
N GLN A 55 15.83 -1.14 -11.06
CA GLN A 55 14.86 -2.01 -10.43
C GLN A 55 13.67 -1.14 -10.02
N LYS A 56 12.48 -1.52 -10.48
CA LYS A 56 11.23 -0.88 -10.07
C LYS A 56 10.54 -1.76 -9.05
N TYR A 57 10.02 -1.13 -7.99
CA TYR A 57 9.20 -1.78 -6.98
C TYR A 57 7.73 -1.42 -7.22
N ALA A 58 6.82 -2.23 -6.68
CA ALA A 58 5.39 -1.95 -6.81
C ALA A 58 5.05 -0.57 -6.23
N GLU A 59 5.66 -0.18 -5.11
CA GLU A 59 5.43 1.14 -4.50
C GLU A 59 5.80 2.28 -5.46
N SER A 60 7.01 2.22 -6.03
CA SER A 60 7.49 3.25 -6.96
C SER A 60 6.60 3.38 -8.21
N LEU A 61 6.05 2.25 -8.68
CA LEU A 61 5.15 2.25 -9.83
C LEU A 61 3.76 2.79 -9.46
N CYS A 62 3.28 2.45 -8.27
CA CYS A 62 2.01 2.94 -7.76
C CYS A 62 2.06 4.46 -7.59
N ASP A 63 3.14 5.00 -7.02
CA ASP A 63 3.35 6.43 -6.83
C ASP A 63 3.44 7.18 -8.18
N GLU A 64 4.26 6.69 -9.12
CA GLU A 64 4.37 7.24 -10.48
C GLU A 64 3.02 7.32 -11.23
N ASN A 65 2.07 6.43 -10.92
CA ASN A 65 0.77 6.34 -11.60
C ASN A 65 -0.41 6.86 -10.75
N GLY A 66 -0.16 7.44 -9.57
CA GLY A 66 -1.22 7.89 -8.66
C GLY A 66 -2.13 6.77 -8.14
N VAL A 67 -1.62 5.54 -8.09
CA VAL A 67 -2.33 4.36 -7.57
C VAL A 67 -2.03 4.23 -6.08
N ILE A 68 -3.07 4.17 -5.25
CA ILE A 68 -2.93 3.99 -3.82
C ILE A 68 -2.81 2.50 -3.51
N LEU A 69 -1.67 2.10 -2.94
CA LEU A 69 -1.44 0.73 -2.51
C LEU A 69 -2.05 0.51 -1.12
N ILE A 70 -3.02 -0.40 -1.02
CA ILE A 70 -3.66 -0.77 0.24
C ILE A 70 -2.99 -2.05 0.75
N SER A 71 -2.28 -1.93 1.88
CA SER A 71 -1.72 -3.08 2.58
C SER A 71 -2.82 -3.82 3.35
N LEU A 72 -2.99 -5.11 3.07
CA LEU A 72 -3.90 -5.98 3.79
C LEU A 72 -3.18 -6.65 4.95
N LEU A 73 -3.93 -6.98 6.01
CA LEU A 73 -3.39 -7.73 7.13
C LEU A 73 -2.96 -9.14 6.67
N PRO A 74 -1.87 -9.68 7.23
CA PRO A 74 -1.43 -11.04 6.88
C PRO A 74 -2.54 -12.06 7.15
N ASN A 75 -2.64 -13.10 6.31
CA ASN A 75 -3.63 -14.18 6.40
C ASN A 75 -5.11 -13.77 6.28
N THR A 76 -5.41 -12.52 5.91
CA THR A 76 -6.80 -12.03 5.79
C THR A 76 -7.36 -12.04 4.37
N THR A 77 -6.70 -12.72 3.43
CA THR A 77 -7.14 -12.86 2.03
C THR A 77 -8.61 -13.23 1.90
N HIS A 78 -9.05 -14.22 2.66
CA HIS A 78 -10.43 -14.72 2.66
C HIS A 78 -11.48 -13.74 3.22
N ILE A 79 -11.04 -12.60 3.75
CA ILE A 79 -11.89 -11.55 4.35
C ILE A 79 -11.79 -10.25 3.53
N MET A 80 -10.58 -9.82 3.20
CA MET A 80 -10.33 -8.49 2.65
C MET A 80 -10.15 -8.47 1.13
N GLN A 81 -9.83 -9.59 0.48
CA GLN A 81 -9.65 -9.61 -0.97
C GLN A 81 -10.99 -9.90 -1.67
N PRO A 82 -11.62 -8.90 -2.33
CA PRO A 82 -12.96 -9.05 -2.90
C PRO A 82 -13.04 -10.17 -3.94
N ALA A 83 -11.93 -10.40 -4.64
CA ALA A 83 -11.80 -11.48 -5.60
C ALA A 83 -11.99 -12.86 -4.94
N ASP A 84 -11.27 -13.12 -3.85
CA ASP A 84 -11.32 -14.41 -3.12
C ASP A 84 -12.60 -14.56 -2.30
N VAL A 85 -13.05 -13.47 -1.64
CA VAL A 85 -14.22 -13.46 -0.75
C VAL A 85 -15.53 -13.79 -1.47
N SER A 86 -15.65 -13.38 -2.74
CA SER A 86 -16.97 -13.37 -3.39
C SER A 86 -16.99 -13.50 -4.90
N MET A 87 -15.93 -13.14 -5.62
CA MET A 87 -15.92 -13.20 -7.08
C MET A 87 -15.56 -14.58 -7.62
N PHE A 88 -14.49 -15.20 -7.12
CA PHE A 88 -13.96 -16.42 -7.73
C PHE A 88 -14.80 -17.65 -7.48
N ARG A 89 -15.47 -17.76 -6.32
CA ARG A 89 -16.34 -18.92 -6.02
C ARG A 89 -17.48 -19.06 -7.03
N PRO A 90 -18.35 -18.05 -7.27
CA PRO A 90 -19.40 -18.16 -8.27
C PRO A 90 -18.81 -18.25 -9.69
N LEU A 91 -17.72 -17.54 -10.00
CA LEU A 91 -17.11 -17.59 -11.33
C LEU A 91 -16.61 -18.99 -11.68
N LYS A 92 -15.96 -19.70 -10.74
CA LYS A 92 -15.50 -21.10 -10.93
C LYS A 92 -16.66 -22.07 -11.18
N ALA A 93 -17.73 -21.93 -10.41
CA ALA A 93 -18.92 -22.78 -10.57
C ALA A 93 -19.59 -22.57 -11.95
N ARG A 94 -19.71 -21.31 -12.38
CA ARG A 94 -20.27 -20.97 -13.69
C ARG A 94 -19.34 -21.39 -14.82
N TRP A 95 -18.04 -21.16 -14.69
CA TRP A 95 -17.03 -21.64 -15.62
C TRP A 95 -17.16 -23.15 -15.87
N ALA A 96 -17.23 -23.96 -14.80
CA ALA A 96 -17.37 -25.41 -14.94
C ALA A 96 -18.64 -25.81 -15.71
N SER A 97 -19.74 -25.07 -15.50
CA SER A 97 -21.01 -25.30 -16.19
C SER A 97 -20.93 -24.93 -17.68
N GLU A 98 -20.40 -23.76 -18.00
CA GLU A 98 -20.28 -23.28 -19.38
C GLU A 98 -19.26 -24.10 -20.19
N VAL A 99 -18.16 -24.56 -19.57
CA VAL A 99 -17.21 -25.48 -20.22
C VAL A 99 -17.88 -26.81 -20.56
N LYS A 100 -18.74 -27.34 -19.67
CA LYS A 100 -19.48 -28.58 -19.93
C LYS A 100 -20.43 -28.43 -21.12
N ASN A 101 -21.16 -27.32 -21.18
CA ASN A 101 -22.06 -27.01 -22.30
C ASN A 101 -21.29 -26.85 -23.61
N TRP A 102 -20.20 -26.08 -23.59
CA TRP A 102 -19.36 -25.86 -24.77
C TRP A 102 -18.77 -27.17 -25.32
N LYS A 103 -18.32 -28.07 -24.43
CA LYS A 103 -17.82 -29.40 -24.83
C LYS A 103 -18.92 -30.28 -25.45
N PHE A 104 -20.15 -30.16 -24.98
CA PHE A 104 -21.29 -30.89 -25.56
C PHE A 104 -21.59 -30.41 -26.98
N GLU A 105 -21.58 -29.08 -27.21
CA GLU A 105 -21.83 -28.48 -28.53
C GLU A 105 -20.68 -28.69 -29.53
N ASN A 106 -19.45 -28.79 -29.05
CA ASN A 106 -18.24 -28.85 -29.88
C ASN A 106 -17.56 -30.22 -29.87
N PHE A 107 -18.28 -31.27 -29.46
CA PHE A 107 -17.73 -32.63 -29.40
C PHE A 107 -17.20 -33.08 -30.77
N PRO A 108 -16.00 -33.69 -30.87
CA PRO A 108 -15.11 -34.19 -29.81
C PRO A 108 -13.95 -33.24 -29.43
N LYS A 109 -14.07 -31.92 -29.63
CA LYS A 109 -12.98 -30.97 -29.36
C LYS A 109 -12.80 -30.68 -27.87
N ASP A 110 -11.54 -30.61 -27.44
CA ASP A 110 -11.16 -30.19 -26.09
C ASP A 110 -10.88 -28.68 -25.98
N VAL A 111 -10.91 -28.19 -24.75
CA VAL A 111 -10.59 -26.80 -24.43
C VAL A 111 -9.08 -26.60 -24.53
N THR A 112 -8.65 -25.78 -25.48
CA THR A 112 -7.27 -25.37 -25.69
C THR A 112 -7.01 -23.99 -25.10
N ARG A 113 -5.74 -23.53 -25.11
CA ARG A 113 -5.37 -22.19 -24.62
C ARG A 113 -6.08 -21.06 -25.39
N SER A 114 -6.34 -21.24 -26.69
CA SER A 114 -7.04 -20.25 -27.51
C SER A 114 -8.53 -20.17 -27.16
N THR A 115 -9.19 -21.31 -26.96
CA THR A 115 -10.62 -21.36 -26.61
C THR A 115 -10.90 -20.97 -25.16
N LEU A 116 -9.94 -21.21 -24.25
CA LEU A 116 -10.04 -20.83 -22.84
C LEU A 116 -10.34 -19.34 -22.68
N GLY A 117 -9.61 -18.48 -23.40
CA GLY A 117 -9.81 -17.03 -23.34
C GLY A 117 -11.22 -16.62 -23.78
N THR A 118 -11.73 -17.23 -24.84
CA THR A 118 -13.08 -16.95 -25.36
C THR A 118 -14.18 -17.35 -24.39
N ILE A 119 -14.11 -18.57 -23.85
CA ILE A 119 -15.09 -19.05 -22.86
C ILE A 119 -14.99 -18.19 -21.60
N LEU A 120 -13.78 -17.80 -21.20
CA LEU A 120 -13.58 -17.06 -19.95
C LEU A 120 -14.15 -15.66 -20.08
N LYS A 121 -13.93 -15.01 -21.23
CA LYS A 121 -14.53 -13.73 -21.57
C LYS A 121 -16.05 -13.83 -21.53
N PHE A 122 -16.64 -14.83 -22.17
CA PHE A 122 -18.09 -15.03 -22.17
C PHE A 122 -18.66 -15.19 -20.74
N VAL A 123 -18.02 -16.04 -19.92
CA VAL A 123 -18.42 -16.23 -18.51
C VAL A 123 -18.26 -14.91 -17.75
N PHE A 124 -17.17 -14.18 -17.95
CA PHE A 124 -16.91 -12.94 -17.25
C PHE A 124 -17.96 -11.87 -17.60
N ASP A 125 -18.21 -11.64 -18.89
CA ASP A 125 -19.16 -10.63 -19.36
C ASP A 125 -20.59 -10.94 -18.88
N LYS A 126 -20.94 -12.23 -18.78
CA LYS A 126 -22.26 -12.69 -18.31
C LYS A 126 -22.45 -12.58 -16.80
N TYR A 127 -21.43 -12.91 -16.00
CA TYR A 127 -21.59 -13.09 -14.54
C TYR A 127 -20.90 -12.00 -13.70
N ALA A 128 -19.88 -11.33 -14.22
CA ALA A 128 -19.17 -10.23 -13.56
C ALA A 128 -19.81 -8.86 -13.86
N SER A 129 -21.13 -8.76 -13.68
CA SER A 129 -21.83 -7.48 -13.79
C SER A 129 -21.30 -6.48 -12.75
N ASP A 130 -21.31 -5.21 -13.10
CA ASP A 130 -20.93 -4.07 -12.25
C ASP A 130 -21.64 -4.08 -10.89
N LYS A 131 -22.91 -4.53 -10.83
CA LYS A 131 -23.63 -4.75 -9.57
C LYS A 131 -22.96 -5.81 -8.68
N THR A 132 -22.57 -6.94 -9.27
CA THR A 132 -21.87 -8.04 -8.58
C THR A 132 -20.53 -7.56 -8.06
N ILE A 133 -19.76 -6.86 -8.91
CA ILE A 133 -18.45 -6.32 -8.55
C ILE A 133 -18.57 -5.36 -7.36
N ARG A 134 -19.49 -4.38 -7.40
CA ARG A 134 -19.70 -3.47 -6.27
C ARG A 134 -20.08 -4.19 -4.97
N ASN A 135 -20.92 -5.21 -5.07
CA ASN A 135 -21.32 -5.98 -3.89
C ASN A 135 -20.16 -6.79 -3.32
N ASN A 136 -19.23 -7.26 -4.17
CA ASN A 136 -18.02 -7.95 -3.78
C ASN A 136 -17.08 -7.03 -2.97
N PHE A 137 -16.85 -5.80 -3.47
CA PHE A 137 -16.08 -4.78 -2.74
C PHE A 137 -16.76 -4.35 -1.43
N ARG A 138 -18.10 -4.36 -1.38
CA ARG A 138 -18.83 -4.12 -0.12
C ARG A 138 -18.58 -5.25 0.89
N LYS A 139 -18.64 -6.50 0.44
CA LYS A 139 -18.46 -7.67 1.30
C LYS A 139 -17.04 -7.77 1.87
N SER A 140 -16.05 -7.30 1.12
CA SER A 140 -14.66 -7.24 1.59
C SER A 140 -14.31 -5.99 2.41
N GLY A 141 -15.29 -5.13 2.69
CA GLY A 141 -15.10 -3.89 3.47
C GLY A 141 -14.40 -2.75 2.73
N LEU A 142 -14.07 -2.92 1.44
CA LEU A 142 -13.30 -1.95 0.66
C LEU A 142 -14.15 -0.84 0.01
N LYS A 143 -15.47 -1.04 -0.14
CA LYS A 143 -16.37 -0.05 -0.75
C LYS A 143 -16.32 1.31 -0.04
N ASN A 144 -16.39 1.31 1.28
CA ASN A 144 -16.38 2.56 2.07
C ASN A 144 -14.95 3.10 2.26
N PHE A 145 -13.93 2.27 2.03
CA PHE A 145 -12.53 2.66 2.15
C PHE A 145 -12.15 3.64 1.04
N ALA A 146 -12.58 3.39 -0.21
CA ALA A 146 -12.33 4.30 -1.33
C ALA A 146 -12.93 5.71 -1.12
N GLU A 147 -14.14 5.78 -0.57
CA GLU A 147 -14.82 7.06 -0.26
C GLU A 147 -14.11 7.82 0.87
N THR A 148 -13.60 7.11 1.89
CA THR A 148 -12.81 7.70 2.98
C THR A 148 -11.46 8.22 2.50
N ILE A 149 -10.77 7.47 1.65
CA ILE A 149 -9.48 7.90 1.10
C ILE A 149 -9.63 9.16 0.25
N GLN A 150 -10.62 9.23 -0.64
CA GLN A 150 -10.83 10.42 -1.49
C GLN A 150 -11.14 11.69 -0.69
N LYS A 151 -11.79 11.57 0.47
CA LYS A 151 -11.98 12.68 1.41
C LYS A 151 -10.64 13.10 2.01
N ASN A 152 -9.87 12.15 2.54
CA ASN A 152 -8.58 12.42 3.18
C ASN A 152 -7.50 12.94 2.21
N THR A 153 -7.49 12.50 0.94
CA THR A 153 -6.54 13.00 -0.07
C THR A 153 -6.82 14.45 -0.46
N LYS A 154 -8.10 14.87 -0.47
CA LYS A 154 -8.46 16.29 -0.64
C LYS A 154 -8.14 17.12 0.62
N SER A 155 -8.15 16.50 1.79
CA SER A 155 -7.82 17.14 3.07
C SER A 155 -6.31 17.28 3.33
N ASN A 156 -5.44 16.58 2.59
CA ASN A 156 -3.99 16.70 2.73
C ASN A 156 -3.38 17.92 2.01
N CYS A 157 -4.20 18.85 1.52
CA CYS A 157 -3.77 20.19 1.07
C CYS A 157 -4.36 21.33 1.90
N ILE A 158 -4.82 21.10 3.12
CA ILE A 158 -5.22 22.18 4.02
C ILE A 158 -4.36 22.06 5.27
N GLU A 159 -3.62 23.14 5.54
CA GLU A 159 -3.03 23.46 6.84
C GLU A 159 -3.92 22.93 7.95
N GLN A 160 -3.36 22.29 8.99
CA GLN A 160 -4.18 21.81 10.09
C GLN A 160 -4.88 23.00 10.76
N GLU A 161 -6.11 23.30 10.35
CA GLU A 161 -7.04 24.06 11.16
C GLU A 161 -7.34 23.16 12.35
N THR A 162 -6.61 23.40 13.44
CA THR A 162 -7.02 22.96 14.77
C THR A 162 -8.51 23.30 14.91
N PRO A 163 -9.36 22.33 15.25
CA PRO A 163 -10.78 22.60 15.38
C PRO A 163 -10.94 23.68 16.45
N LYS A 164 -11.22 24.93 16.06
CA LYS A 164 -11.36 26.10 16.95
C LYS A 164 -12.22 25.77 18.17
N ARG A 165 -13.26 24.96 17.98
CA ARG A 165 -14.12 24.41 19.04
C ARG A 165 -13.38 23.69 20.18
N LEU A 166 -12.31 22.97 19.89
CA LEU A 166 -11.57 22.17 20.88
C LEU A 166 -10.58 23.04 21.65
N LEU A 167 -9.97 24.03 20.98
CA LEU A 167 -9.18 25.08 21.61
C LEU A 167 -10.06 25.95 22.50
N ASP A 168 -11.21 26.42 22.00
CA ASP A 168 -12.19 27.18 22.79
C ASP A 168 -12.66 26.40 24.03
N GLN A 169 -12.87 25.09 23.90
CA GLN A 169 -13.26 24.21 25.02
C GLN A 169 -12.15 24.02 26.05
N LEU A 170 -10.89 24.00 25.61
CA LEU A 170 -9.72 23.89 26.49
C LEU A 170 -9.43 25.22 27.18
N GLU A 171 -9.51 26.33 26.45
CA GLU A 171 -9.32 27.69 26.97
C GLU A 171 -10.38 28.04 28.03
N ASN A 172 -11.63 27.61 27.85
CA ASN A 172 -12.69 27.80 28.84
C ASN A 172 -12.50 26.98 30.14
N LYS A 173 -11.57 26.02 30.17
CA LYS A 173 -11.22 25.25 31.36
C LYS A 173 -9.96 25.75 32.07
N ILE A 174 -9.22 26.68 31.48
CA ILE A 174 -8.05 27.29 32.08
C ILE A 174 -8.54 28.46 32.94
N GLU A 175 -8.10 28.55 34.21
CA GLU A 175 -8.46 29.71 35.02
C GLU A 175 -7.83 30.98 34.41
N LYS A 176 -8.60 32.07 34.35
CA LYS A 176 -8.14 33.34 33.77
C LYS A 176 -6.84 33.86 34.40
N ARG A 177 -6.62 33.55 35.68
CA ARG A 177 -5.41 33.94 36.42
C ARG A 177 -4.15 33.30 35.81
N ASP A 178 -4.21 32.01 35.47
CA ASP A 178 -3.07 31.28 34.89
C ASP A 178 -2.76 31.78 33.47
N LEU A 179 -3.80 32.19 32.73
CA LEU A 179 -3.65 32.75 31.40
C LEU A 179 -2.97 34.13 31.42
N GLU A 180 -3.28 34.97 32.41
CA GLU A 180 -2.64 36.28 32.60
C GLU A 180 -1.17 36.16 33.03
N GLU A 181 -0.85 35.18 33.88
CA GLU A 181 0.55 34.89 34.25
C GLU A 181 1.35 34.34 33.08
N PHE A 182 0.78 33.43 32.30
CA PHE A 182 1.39 32.94 31.06
C PHE A 182 1.67 34.09 30.07
N LEU A 183 0.70 34.99 29.87
CA LEU A 183 0.87 36.14 28.98
C LEU A 183 1.98 37.09 29.45
N LYS A 184 2.10 37.32 30.77
CA LYS A 184 3.19 38.13 31.33
C LYS A 184 4.55 37.47 31.12
N ALA A 185 4.67 36.17 31.41
CA ALA A 185 5.92 35.42 31.21
C ALA A 185 6.34 35.36 29.72
N HIS A 186 5.37 35.20 28.83
CA HIS A 186 5.62 35.21 27.38
C HIS A 186 6.12 36.57 26.89
N LEU A 187 5.58 37.67 27.43
CA LEU A 187 6.01 39.03 27.10
C LEU A 187 7.35 39.42 27.73
N SER A 188 7.73 38.79 28.86
CA SER A 188 9.03 39.01 29.51
C SER A 188 10.16 38.09 28.99
N GLU A 189 9.85 37.17 28.07
CA GLU A 189 10.75 36.10 27.60
C GLU A 189 11.28 35.19 28.74
N GLU A 190 10.56 35.10 29.85
CA GLU A 190 10.93 34.26 30.99
C GLU A 190 10.31 32.86 30.89
N ASP A 191 11.01 31.86 31.44
CA ASP A 191 10.55 30.47 31.44
C ASP A 191 9.29 30.31 32.32
N TRP A 192 8.17 29.91 31.72
CA TRP A 192 6.94 29.58 32.45
C TRP A 192 6.95 28.12 32.89
N PHE A 193 7.03 27.88 34.20
CA PHE A 193 7.16 26.53 34.75
C PHE A 193 5.84 25.77 34.93
N GLY A 194 4.68 26.42 34.72
CA GLY A 194 3.36 25.77 34.70
C GLY A 194 3.01 24.98 35.97
N ASP A 195 3.60 25.36 37.11
CA ASP A 195 3.52 24.57 38.34
C ASP A 195 2.24 24.94 39.11
N ILE A 196 1.17 24.17 38.89
CA ILE A 196 -0.14 24.30 39.57
C ILE A 196 -0.07 23.81 41.04
N SER A 197 1.13 23.69 41.63
CA SER A 197 1.33 23.14 42.97
C SER A 197 1.30 24.17 44.10
N TYR A 198 0.86 25.41 43.84
CA TYR A 198 0.79 26.45 44.86
C TYR A 198 -0.63 26.81 45.31
N LEU A 199 -1.41 25.82 45.76
CA LEU A 199 -2.52 26.06 46.70
C LEU A 199 -3.07 24.81 47.39
N MET A 200 -2.19 23.90 47.81
CA MET A 200 -2.50 22.98 48.91
C MET A 200 -1.35 23.03 49.92
N SER A 201 -1.51 23.90 50.90
CA SER A 201 -0.74 23.87 52.13
C SER A 201 -0.83 22.47 52.76
N GLY A 202 0.26 21.73 52.69
CA GLY A 202 0.53 20.56 53.54
C GLY A 202 0.09 19.21 53.01
N GLN A 203 0.91 18.58 52.17
CA GLN A 203 1.46 17.24 52.42
C GLN A 203 2.35 16.79 51.26
N GLN A 204 3.47 16.14 51.61
CA GLN A 204 4.45 15.55 50.70
C GLN A 204 3.80 14.68 49.62
N LEU A 205 4.29 14.77 48.37
CA LEU A 205 4.69 13.57 47.64
C LEU A 205 5.62 13.89 46.46
N LYS A 206 6.85 13.39 46.56
CA LYS A 206 7.83 13.32 45.47
C LYS A 206 7.26 12.45 44.35
N ARG A 207 7.20 12.96 43.12
CA ARG A 207 7.32 12.13 41.90
C ARG A 207 7.77 12.97 40.71
N THR A 208 9.01 12.73 40.31
CA THR A 208 9.65 13.21 39.09
C THR A 208 8.96 12.63 37.87
N LEU A 209 8.43 13.48 36.99
CA LEU A 209 8.17 13.14 35.59
C LEU A 209 9.21 13.85 34.73
N LYS A 210 10.25 13.10 34.35
CA LYS A 210 11.11 13.44 33.22
C LYS A 210 10.26 13.25 31.95
N VAL A 211 9.96 14.32 31.23
CA VAL A 211 9.54 14.23 29.84
C VAL A 211 10.61 14.87 28.95
N PHE A 212 10.93 14.11 27.92
CA PHE A 212 12.00 14.23 26.93
C PHE A 212 12.11 15.61 26.25
N LYS A 213 13.34 16.11 26.15
CA LYS A 213 13.74 17.10 25.14
C LYS A 213 13.72 16.43 23.76
N SER A 214 13.04 17.07 22.81
CA SER A 214 13.12 16.75 21.38
C SER A 214 14.55 17.00 20.87
N ARG A 215 15.10 15.97 20.22
CA ARG A 215 15.98 16.10 19.05
C ARG A 215 15.22 15.51 17.86
#